data_AF-A0A2A5QSZ5-F1
#
_entry.id   AF-A0A2A5QSZ5-F1
#
_cell.length_a   1.000
_cell.length_b   1.000
_cell.length_c   1.000
_cell.angle_alpha   90.00
_cell.angle_beta   90.00
_cell.angle_gamma   90.00
#
_symmetry.space_group_name_H-M   'P 1'
#
loop_
_entity.id
_entity.type
_entity.pdbx_description
1 polymer ?
#
loop_
_entity_poly.entity_id
_entity_poly.type
_entity_poly.pdbx_seq_one_letter_code
_entity_poly.pdbx_strand_id
1 'polypeptide(L)'
;MSSRTPEECVEIALEEGADESKRTAAIRELKTANECDELAALVREEGIDEGYRRQALEALATRQCDSTLRELVEEGSLEEAFHQDAQALLATVDD
;
A
#
# COMPACT_ATOMS: atom_id res chain seq x y z
N MET A 1 -11.79 -6.63 -15.91
CA MET A 1 -11.32 -5.24 -15.96
C MET A 1 -12.27 -4.45 -15.08
N SER A 2 -11.83 -4.10 -13.88
CA SER A 2 -12.58 -3.20 -13.02
C SER A 2 -12.62 -1.82 -13.67
N SER A 3 -13.73 -1.10 -13.54
CA SER A 3 -13.92 0.24 -14.10
C SER A 3 -13.49 1.35 -13.14
N ARG A 4 -12.94 0.97 -11.98
CA ARG A 4 -12.63 1.89 -10.88
C ARG A 4 -11.39 2.73 -11.17
N THR A 5 -11.42 3.99 -10.78
CA THR A 5 -10.25 4.86 -10.79
C THR A 5 -9.34 4.54 -9.57
N PRO A 6 -8.08 5.00 -9.58
CA PRO A 6 -7.20 4.91 -8.41
C PRO A 6 -7.83 5.58 -7.18
N GLU A 7 -8.38 6.78 -7.34
CA GLU A 7 -9.07 7.52 -6.27
C GLU A 7 -10.23 6.70 -5.67
N GLU A 8 -11.09 6.12 -6.51
CA GLU A 8 -12.19 5.25 -6.05
C GLU A 8 -11.66 4.00 -5.31
N CYS A 9 -10.50 3.47 -5.72
CA CYS A 9 -9.88 2.35 -5.01
C CYS A 9 -9.35 2.76 -3.63
N VAL A 10 -8.75 3.94 -3.51
CA VAL A 10 -8.34 4.49 -2.21
C VAL A 10 -9.56 4.70 -1.33
N GLU A 11 -10.61 5.34 -1.81
CA GLU A 11 -11.86 5.56 -1.07
C GLU A 11 -12.44 4.24 -0.54
N ILE A 12 -12.53 3.21 -1.39
CA ILE A 12 -13.02 1.89 -0.97
C ILE A 12 -12.09 1.26 0.07
N ALA A 13 -10.76 1.37 -0.09
CA ALA A 13 -9.81 0.81 0.87
C ALA A 13 -9.93 1.48 2.25
N LEU A 14 -10.29 2.78 2.28
CA LEU A 14 -10.49 3.57 3.49
C LEU A 14 -11.87 3.39 4.14
N GLU A 15 -12.87 2.95 3.38
CA GLU A 15 -14.24 2.85 3.86
C GLU A 15 -14.39 1.77 4.96
N GLU A 16 -14.56 2.18 6.21
CA GLU A 16 -14.74 1.27 7.36
C GLU A 16 -15.92 0.31 7.19
N GLY A 17 -16.99 0.76 6.52
CA GLY A 17 -18.19 -0.03 6.26
C GLY A 17 -18.11 -0.93 5.02
N ALA A 18 -17.03 -0.85 4.24
CA ALA A 18 -16.88 -1.67 3.04
C ALA A 18 -16.53 -3.12 3.39
N ASP A 19 -17.04 -4.05 2.58
CA ASP A 19 -16.71 -5.47 2.70
C ASP A 19 -15.19 -5.69 2.57
N GLU A 20 -14.62 -6.55 3.41
CA GLU A 20 -13.19 -6.91 3.38
C GLU A 20 -12.71 -7.30 1.98
N SER A 21 -13.54 -8.04 1.24
CA SER A 21 -13.24 -8.45 -0.13
C SER A 21 -13.13 -7.26 -1.09
N LYS A 22 -13.92 -6.21 -0.91
CA LYS A 22 -13.86 -4.98 -1.71
C LYS A 22 -12.62 -4.18 -1.38
N ARG A 23 -12.30 -4.01 -0.10
CA ARG A 23 -11.10 -3.31 0.38
C ARG A 23 -9.83 -3.98 -0.15
N THR A 24 -9.74 -5.30 0.01
CA THR A 24 -8.63 -6.11 -0.53
C THR A 24 -8.55 -6.03 -2.07
N ALA A 25 -9.69 -6.09 -2.76
CA ALA A 25 -9.71 -5.96 -4.22
C ALA A 25 -9.25 -4.58 -4.69
N ALA A 26 -9.59 -3.51 -3.96
CA ALA A 26 -9.17 -2.16 -4.27
C ALA A 26 -7.65 -1.99 -4.17
N ILE A 27 -7.03 -2.49 -3.08
CA ILE A 27 -5.56 -2.47 -2.92
C ILE A 27 -4.86 -3.25 -4.05
N ARG A 28 -5.43 -4.41 -4.44
CA ARG A 28 -4.89 -5.20 -5.57
C ARG A 28 -5.03 -4.49 -6.92
N GLU A 29 -6.07 -3.68 -7.09
CA GLU A 29 -6.25 -2.88 -8.30
C GLU A 29 -5.20 -1.77 -8.39
N LEU A 30 -4.95 -1.05 -7.28
CA LEU A 30 -3.86 -0.06 -7.20
C LEU A 30 -2.50 -0.69 -7.53
N LYS A 31 -2.21 -1.87 -6.97
CA LYS A 31 -1.00 -2.65 -7.31
C LYS A 31 -0.91 -2.94 -8.81
N THR A 32 -2.01 -3.41 -9.41
CA THR A 32 -2.04 -3.80 -10.82
C THR A 32 -1.87 -2.60 -11.75
N ALA A 33 -2.36 -1.44 -11.32
CA ALA A 33 -2.23 -0.18 -12.04
C ALA A 33 -0.86 0.51 -11.80
N ASN A 34 -0.04 0.03 -10.86
CA ASN A 34 1.22 0.64 -10.41
C ASN A 34 1.02 2.03 -9.77
N GLU A 35 -0.06 2.18 -9.01
CA GLU A 35 -0.40 3.41 -8.27
C GLU A 35 0.39 3.42 -6.95
N CYS A 36 1.70 3.66 -7.05
CA CYS A 36 2.63 3.56 -5.93
C CYS A 36 2.38 4.65 -4.86
N ASP A 37 2.02 5.87 -5.28
CA ASP A 37 1.79 6.98 -4.36
C ASP A 37 0.52 6.75 -3.53
N GLU A 38 -0.53 6.22 -4.15
CA GLU A 38 -1.79 5.83 -3.53
C GLU A 38 -1.58 4.68 -2.54
N LEU A 39 -0.79 3.67 -2.92
CA LEU A 39 -0.42 2.58 -2.01
C LEU A 39 0.37 3.11 -0.81
N ALA A 40 1.34 4.01 -1.02
CA ALA A 40 2.10 4.63 0.06
C ALA A 40 1.23 5.50 0.98
N ALA A 41 0.23 6.19 0.43
CA ALA A 41 -0.76 6.92 1.22
C ALA A 41 -1.56 5.97 2.12
N LEU A 42 -2.00 4.81 1.60
CA LEU A 42 -2.68 3.80 2.40
C LEU A 42 -1.80 3.20 3.52
N VAL A 43 -0.50 3.03 3.30
CA VAL A 43 0.43 2.57 4.35
C VAL A 43 0.52 3.58 5.50
N ARG A 44 0.54 4.88 5.17
CA ARG A 44 0.64 5.98 6.13
C ARG A 44 -0.68 6.27 6.86
N GLU A 45 -1.80 5.76 6.38
CA GLU A 45 -3.12 6.03 6.98
C GLU A 45 -3.33 5.22 8.27
N GLU A 46 -3.18 5.87 9.42
CA GLU A 46 -3.39 5.26 10.74
C GLU A 46 -4.88 4.99 11.05
N GLY A 47 -5.80 5.61 10.31
CA GLY A 47 -7.24 5.46 10.50
C GLY A 47 -7.85 4.15 9.96
N ILE A 48 -7.07 3.30 9.29
CA ILE A 48 -7.55 2.01 8.77
C ILE A 48 -6.90 0.82 9.48
N ASP A 49 -7.57 -0.33 9.41
CA ASP A 49 -7.06 -1.58 9.97
C ASP A 49 -5.64 -1.89 9.45
N GLU A 50 -4.75 -2.26 10.39
CA GLU A 50 -3.34 -2.57 10.11
C GLU A 50 -3.17 -3.62 9.02
N GLY A 51 -4.11 -4.56 8.90
CA GLY A 51 -4.09 -5.58 7.85
C GLY A 51 -4.14 -4.98 6.45
N TYR A 52 -4.92 -3.92 6.23
CA TYR A 52 -4.97 -3.23 4.94
C TYR A 52 -3.72 -2.38 4.70
N ARG A 53 -3.18 -1.74 5.74
CA ARG A 53 -1.89 -1.03 5.64
C ARG A 53 -0.77 -1.98 5.25
N ARG A 54 -0.70 -3.18 5.86
CA ARG A 54 0.29 -4.21 5.51
C ARG A 54 0.10 -4.71 4.08
N GLN A 55 -1.13 -4.95 3.66
CA GLN A 55 -1.42 -5.33 2.27
C GLN A 55 -0.98 -4.26 1.26
N ALA A 56 -1.18 -2.98 1.58
CA ALA A 56 -0.70 -1.88 0.74
C ALA A 56 0.83 -1.82 0.70
N LEU A 57 1.50 -2.05 1.82
CA LEU A 57 2.95 -2.10 1.90
C LEU A 57 3.53 -3.27 1.08
N GLU A 58 2.96 -4.46 1.21
CA GLU A 58 3.32 -5.63 0.39
C GLU A 58 3.05 -5.40 -1.11
N ALA A 59 2.05 -4.57 -1.44
CA ALA A 59 1.76 -4.20 -2.81
C ALA A 59 2.84 -3.30 -3.42
N LEU A 60 3.54 -2.48 -2.61
CA LEU A 60 4.69 -1.68 -3.03
C LEU A 60 5.95 -2.50 -3.32
N ALA A 61 6.02 -3.76 -2.88
CA ALA A 61 7.16 -4.65 -3.11
C ALA A 61 7.24 -5.11 -4.58
N THR A 62 7.48 -4.16 -5.48
CA THR A 62 7.62 -4.34 -6.92
C THR A 62 8.71 -3.41 -7.44
N ARG A 63 9.34 -3.75 -8.58
CA ARG A 63 10.37 -2.89 -9.18
C ARG A 63 9.86 -1.52 -9.60
N GLN A 64 8.57 -1.41 -9.92
CA GLN A 64 7.93 -0.17 -10.33
C GLN A 64 7.78 0.82 -9.16
N CYS A 65 7.58 0.30 -7.95
CA CYS A 65 7.40 1.12 -6.74
C CYS A 65 8.64 1.16 -5.83
N ASP A 66 9.79 0.66 -6.29
CA ASP A 66 11.04 0.60 -5.51
C ASP A 66 11.45 1.97 -4.94
N SER A 67 11.37 3.04 -5.74
CA SER A 67 11.68 4.39 -5.28
C SER A 67 10.76 4.83 -4.15
N THR A 68 9.46 4.60 -4.28
CA THR A 68 8.46 4.95 -3.25
C THR A 68 8.65 4.12 -1.98
N LEU A 69 8.97 2.83 -2.10
CA LEU A 69 9.26 1.97 -0.96
C LEU A 69 10.54 2.42 -0.24
N ARG A 70 11.58 2.81 -0.99
CA ARG A 70 12.82 3.38 -0.42
C ARG A 70 12.56 4.69 0.30
N GLU A 71 11.75 5.58 -0.27
CA GLU A 71 11.33 6.84 0.37
C GLU A 71 10.61 6.58 1.70
N LEU A 72 9.69 5.61 1.76
CA LEU A 72 9.01 5.24 3.00
C LEU A 72 9.97 4.77 4.10
N VAL A 73 11.02 4.03 3.72
CA VAL A 73 12.07 3.60 4.64
C VAL A 73 12.94 4.79 5.09
N GLU A 74 13.30 5.69 4.18
CA GLU A 74 14.21 6.80 4.48
C GLU A 74 13.55 7.91 5.30
N GLU A 75 12.26 8.19 5.07
CA GLU A 75 11.53 9.24 5.79
C GLU A 75 11.35 8.93 7.29
N GLY A 76 11.34 7.65 7.68
CA GLY A 76 11.12 7.23 9.07
C GLY A 76 9.78 7.70 9.65
N SER A 77 8.81 8.02 8.79
CA SER A 77 7.48 8.51 9.16
C SER A 77 6.51 7.39 9.54
N LEU A 78 6.90 6.13 9.30
CA LEU A 78 6.13 4.95 9.66
C LEU A 78 6.41 4.51 11.11
N GLU A 79 5.39 3.92 11.73
CA GLU A 79 5.56 3.17 12.97
C GLU A 79 6.64 2.09 12.82
N GLU A 80 7.34 1.78 13.91
CA GLU A 80 8.52 0.90 13.89
C GLU A 80 8.26 -0.45 13.20
N ALA A 81 7.10 -1.07 13.43
CA ALA A 81 6.74 -2.33 12.78
C ALA A 81 6.63 -2.20 11.26
N PHE A 82 5.93 -1.18 10.76
CA PHE A 82 5.80 -0.93 9.32
C PHE A 82 7.12 -0.50 8.68
N HIS A 83 7.97 0.21 9.42
CA HIS A 83 9.30 0.58 8.96
C HIS A 83 10.21 -0.63 8.78
N GLN A 84 10.17 -1.59 9.72
CA GLN A 84 10.91 -2.85 9.62
C GLN A 84 10.40 -3.71 8.46
N ASP A 85 9.08 -3.82 8.30
CA ASP A 85 8.48 -4.55 7.17
C ASP A 85 8.87 -3.92 5.83
N ALA A 86 8.87 -2.59 5.73
CA ALA A 86 9.26 -1.86 4.52
C ALA A 86 10.73 -2.11 4.16
N GLN A 87 11.64 -2.09 5.16
CA GLN A 87 13.05 -2.44 4.96
C GLN A 87 13.23 -3.88 4.46
N ALA A 88 12.51 -4.84 5.07
CA ALA A 88 12.59 -6.23 4.68
C ALA A 88 12.11 -6.44 3.24
N LEU A 89 11.00 -5.79 2.86
CA LEU A 89 10.47 -5.86 1.49
C LEU A 89 11.41 -5.19 0.47
N LEU A 90 11.99 -4.03 0.80
CA LEU A 90 12.94 -3.34 -0.09
C LEU A 90 14.12 -4.24 -0.44
N ALA A 91 14.68 -4.93 0.56
CA ALA A 91 15.77 -5.88 0.36
C ALA A 91 15.39 -7.05 -0.59
N THR A 92 14.12 -7.42 -0.69
CA THR A 92 13.67 -8.47 -1.62
C THR A 92 13.45 -7.98 -3.05
N VAL A 93 13.22 -6.67 -3.24
CA VAL A 93 13.00 -6.06 -4.56
C VAL A 93 14.32 -5.75 -5.26
N ASP A 94 15.37 -5.45 -4.48
CA ASP A 94 16.71 -5.12 -4.94
C ASP A 94 17.54 -6.34 -5.43
N ASP A 95 17.07 -7.58 -5.21
CA ASP A 95 17.66 -8.86 -5.70
C ASP A 95 17.22 -9.23 -7.15
#